data_AF-A0A6P0MBM9-F1
#
_entry.id   AF-A0A6P0MBM9-F1
#
_cell.length_a   1.000
_cell.length_b   1.000
_cell.length_c   1.000
_cell.angle_alpha   90.00
_cell.angle_beta   90.00
_cell.angle_gamma   90.00
#
_symmetry.space_group_name_H-M   'P 1'
#
loop_
_entity.id
_entity.type
_entity.pdbx_description
1 polymer ?
#
loop_
_entity_poly.entity_id
_entity_poly.type
_entity_poly.pdbx_seq_one_letter_code
_entity_poly.pdbx_strand_id
1 'polypeptide(L)' 'MMKLPDGSQTPHWLQKINYATNPLNYMEINYQRYGSIFNAPVIRNFKQLLFVSEPKALQQLFRVC' A
#
# COMPACT_ATOMS: atom_id res chain seq x y z
N MET A 1 19.19 -2.24 -8.94
CA MET A 1 18.20 -1.21 -8.53
C MET A 1 16.90 -1.93 -8.21
N MET A 2 16.41 -1.87 -6.97
CA MET A 2 15.06 -2.37 -6.65
C MET A 2 14.06 -1.37 -7.22
N LYS A 3 13.36 -1.78 -8.27
CA LYS A 3 12.24 -1.02 -8.83
C LYS A 3 11.12 -1.11 -7.80
N LEU A 4 10.66 0.04 -7.27
CA LEU A 4 9.51 0.03 -6.37
C LEU A 4 8.30 -0.57 -7.12
N PRO A 5 7.39 -1.26 -6.42
CA PRO A 5 6.13 -1.67 -7.01
C PRO A 5 5.42 -0.44 -7.59
N ASP A 6 4.91 -0.56 -8.81
CA ASP A 6 4.19 0.53 -9.47
C ASP A 6 3.02 0.97 -8.58
N GLY A 7 2.94 2.27 -8.29
CA GLY A 7 1.86 2.86 -7.52
C GLY A 7 0.64 3.14 -8.39
N SER A 8 -0.52 3.36 -7.76
CA SER A 8 -1.73 3.71 -8.49
C SER A 8 -1.59 5.03 -9.27
N GLN A 9 -1.99 5.01 -10.54
CA GLN A 9 -2.05 6.19 -11.42
C GLN A 9 -3.22 7.14 -11.06
N THR A 10 -4.12 6.73 -10.16
CA THR A 10 -5.20 7.58 -9.66
C THR A 10 -4.63 8.85 -9.02
N PRO A 11 -5.25 10.03 -9.20
CA PRO A 11 -4.78 11.25 -8.53
C PRO A 11 -4.64 11.07 -7.02
N HIS A 12 -3.52 11.54 -6.47
CA HIS A 12 -3.14 11.29 -5.08
C HIS A 12 -4.19 11.74 -4.05
N TRP A 13 -4.80 12.90 -4.27
CA TRP A 13 -5.86 13.42 -3.40
C TRP A 13 -7.11 12.52 -3.40
N LEU A 14 -7.45 11.92 -4.55
CA LEU A 14 -8.59 11.03 -4.67
C LEU A 14 -8.31 9.69 -3.98
N GLN A 15 -7.07 9.19 -4.06
CA GLN A 15 -6.66 8.02 -3.29
C GLN A 15 -6.79 8.26 -1.78
N LYS A 16 -6.41 9.45 -1.29
CA LYS A 16 -6.56 9.84 0.11
C LYS A 16 -8.02 9.87 0.56
N ILE A 17 -8.90 10.44 -0.26
CA ILE A 17 -10.35 10.45 0.02
C ILE A 17 -10.89 9.02 0.07
N ASN A 18 -10.58 8.18 -0.93
CA ASN A 18 -11.04 6.80 -0.98
C ASN A 18 -10.56 5.98 0.23
N TYR A 19 -9.31 6.17 0.64
CA TYR A 19 -8.78 5.53 1.84
C TYR A 19 -9.46 6.03 3.12
N ALA A 20 -9.73 7.34 3.22
CA ALA A 20 -10.39 7.93 4.39
C ALA A 20 -11.86 7.52 4.53
N THR A 21 -12.59 7.34 3.42
CA THR A 21 -14.01 7.00 3.44
C THR A 21 -14.27 5.50 3.47
N ASN A 22 -13.40 4.69 2.84
CA ASN A 22 -13.56 3.24 2.79
C ASN A 22 -12.18 2.53 2.72
N PRO A 23 -11.45 2.47 3.84
CA PRO A 23 -10.08 1.96 3.86
C PRO A 23 -9.98 0.47 3.50
N LEU A 24 -10.94 -0.35 3.93
CA LEU A 24 -10.94 -1.79 3.65
C LEU A 24 -11.13 -2.07 2.16
N ASN A 25 -12.13 -1.44 1.54
CA ASN A 25 -12.35 -1.59 0.09
C ASN A 25 -11.19 -1.01 -0.73
N TYR A 26 -10.61 0.11 -0.28
CA TYR A 26 -9.40 0.66 -0.90
C TYR A 26 -8.26 -0.37 -0.86
N MET A 27 -7.98 -0.98 0.28
CA MET A 27 -6.94 -2.00 0.40
C MET A 27 -7.23 -3.23 -0.46
N GLU A 28 -8.47 -3.72 -0.46
CA GLU A 28 -8.87 -4.88 -1.28
C GLU A 28 -8.68 -4.62 -2.78
N ILE A 29 -9.16 -3.49 -3.30
CA ILE A 29 -9.00 -3.13 -4.72
C ILE A 29 -7.53 -3.04 -5.11
N ASN A 30 -6.69 -2.43 -4.25
CA ASN A 30 -5.26 -2.33 -4.52
C ASN A 30 -4.55 -3.68 -4.38
N TYR A 31 -4.96 -4.54 -3.45
CA TYR A 31 -4.47 -5.92 -3.34
C TYR A 31 -4.79 -6.73 -4.60
N GLN A 32 -6.02 -6.68 -5.10
CA GLN A 32 -6.41 -7.36 -6.34
C GLN A 32 -5.64 -6.85 -7.58
N ARG A 33 -5.25 -5.57 -7.59
CA ARG A 33 -4.55 -4.96 -8.74
C ARG A 33 -3.03 -5.09 -8.70
N TYR A 34 -2.42 -4.94 -7.52
CA TYR A 34 -0.97 -4.83 -7.35
C TYR A 34 -0.36 -5.96 -6.52
N GLY A 35 -1.20 -6.83 -5.93
CA GLY A 35 -0.79 -7.98 -5.15
C GLY A 35 -0.61 -7.69 -3.66
N SER A 36 0.06 -8.62 -2.98
CA SER A 36 0.25 -8.65 -1.52
C SER A 36 1.16 -7.54 -0.96
N ILE A 37 1.88 -6.83 -1.83
CA ILE A 37 2.76 -5.71 -1.45
C ILE A 37 2.58 -4.59 -2.47
N PHE A 38 2.10 -3.44 -2.02
CA PHE A 38 1.90 -2.28 -2.90
C PHE A 38 2.20 -0.95 -2.21
N ASN A 39 2.60 0.03 -3.00
CA ASN A 39 2.84 1.39 -2.53
C ASN A 39 1.58 2.25 -2.67
N ALA A 40 1.14 2.84 -1.58
CA ALA A 40 -0.01 3.73 -1.52
C ALA A 40 0.23 4.85 -0.49
N PRO A 41 0.81 6.00 -0.88
CA PRO A 41 1.13 7.12 0.02
C PRO A 41 -0.11 7.92 0.52
N VAL A 42 -1.16 7.22 0.95
CA VAL A 42 -2.44 7.81 1.34
C VAL A 42 -2.47 8.40 2.76
N ILE A 43 -1.42 8.17 3.56
CA ILE A 43 -1.30 8.73 4.91
C ILE A 43 -0.25 9.86 4.91
N ARG A 44 -0.65 11.02 5.44
CA ARG A 44 0.21 12.23 5.55
C ARG A 44 0.91 12.56 4.21
N ASN A 45 2.17 12.98 4.26
CA ASN A 45 2.99 13.33 3.10
C ASN A 45 4.16 12.35 2.94
N PHE A 46 3.97 11.09 3.31
CA PHE A 46 4.98 10.07 3.05
C PHE A 46 5.16 9.90 1.54
N LYS A 47 6.42 9.89 1.07
CA LYS A 47 6.74 9.61 -0.33
C LYS A 47 6.49 8.14 -0.69
N GLN A 48 6.56 7.27 0.31
CA GLN A 48 6.34 5.83 0.20
C GLN A 48 5.62 5.33 1.44
N LEU A 49 4.55 4.56 1.23
CA LEU A 49 3.82 3.86 2.28
C LEU A 49 3.45 2.49 1.72
N LEU A 50 4.14 1.46 2.20
CA LEU A 50 3.93 0.09 1.73
C LEU A 50 2.85 -0.57 2.58
N PHE A 51 1.82 -1.07 1.90
CA PHE A 51 0.91 -2.05 2.48
C PHE A 51 1.51 -3.43 2.24
N VAL A 52 1.63 -4.23 3.30
CA VAL A 52 2.23 -5.56 3.27
C VAL A 52 1.25 -6.54 3.90
N SER A 53 0.73 -7.46 3.10
CA SER A 53 -0.15 -8.55 3.55
C SER A 53 0.46 -9.94 3.35
N GLU A 54 1.65 -10.04 2.73
CA GLU A 54 2.32 -11.32 2.51
C GLU A 54 2.87 -11.89 3.83
N PRO A 55 2.46 -13.12 4.25
CA PRO A 55 2.88 -13.68 5.54
C PRO A 55 4.39 -13.82 5.70
N LYS A 56 5.12 -14.21 4.65
CA LYS A 56 6.59 -14.33 4.68
C LYS A 56 7.27 -12.98 4.88
N ALA A 57 6.77 -11.93 4.22
CA ALA A 57 7.28 -10.58 4.37
C ALA A 57 7.01 -10.02 5.77
N LEU A 58 5.80 -10.26 6.31
CA LEU A 58 5.47 -9.89 7.69
C LEU A 58 6.36 -10.63 8.70
N GLN A 59 6.59 -11.93 8.51
CA GLN A 59 7.53 -12.68 9.35
C GLN A 59 8.93 -12.08 9.34
N GLN A 60 9.43 -11.63 8.18
CA GLN A 60 10.73 -10.97 8.08
C GLN A 60 10.74 -9.60 8.77
N LEU A 61 9.69 -8.79 8.60
CA LEU A 61 9.55 -7.47 9.23
C LEU A 61 9.52 -7.57 10.76
N PHE A 62 8.82 -8.57 11.30
CA PHE A 62 8.67 -8.75 12.74
C PHE A 62 9.73 -9.66 13.38
N ARG A 63 10.70 -10.16 12.62
CA ARG A 63 11.74 -11.08 13.13
C ARG A 63 12.74 -10.43 14.09
N VAL A 64 12.82 -9.10 14.14
CA VAL A 64 13.84 -8.34 14.90
C VAL A 64 13.31 -7.83 16.26
N CYS A 65 12.25 -8.44 16.80
CA CYS A 65 11.82 -8.19 18.18
C CYS A 65 12.51 -9.14 19.16
#